data_AF-A0A2P8H4B2-F1
#
_entry.id   AF-A0A2P8H4B2-F1
#
_cell.length_a   1.000
_cell.length_b   1.000
_cell.length_c   1.000
_cell.angle_alpha   90.00
_cell.angle_beta   90.00
_cell.angle_gamma   90.00
#
_symmetry.space_group_name_H-M   'P 1'
#
loop_
_entity.id
_entity.type
_entity.pdbx_description
1 polymer ?
#
loop_
_entity_poly.entity_id
_entity_poly.type
_entity_poly.pdbx_seq_one_letter_code
_entity_poly.pdbx_strand_id
1 'polypeptide(L)'
;MEKSLIKEWIESNEIEKASEAIENLSLEETLDIADFLHSQLRETNNNFLRNVIALALADCRYQQAAKSLIELIQHKNTKNSRGTLLYALGYLDYEESIEELLPLLADRSYEVSRETYNLLEPYLNNLDEMSKKRTIENIEKLIDEFEEEIEFREHIITLIRE
;
A
#
# COMPACT_ATOMS: atom_id res chain seq x y z
N MET A 1 -22.34 0.55 -21.11
CA MET A 1 -22.46 -0.88 -21.49
C MET A 1 -21.37 -1.69 -20.81
N GLU A 2 -20.13 -1.19 -20.76
CA GLU A 2 -19.01 -1.85 -20.07
C GLU A 2 -19.13 -1.87 -18.54
N LYS A 3 -19.71 -0.82 -17.92
CA LYS A 3 -19.90 -0.73 -16.45
C LYS A 3 -20.66 -1.92 -15.83
N SER A 4 -21.73 -2.39 -16.48
CA SER A 4 -22.51 -3.55 -16.00
C SER A 4 -21.74 -4.87 -16.17
N LEU A 5 -20.85 -4.94 -17.16
CA LEU A 5 -20.01 -6.11 -17.42
C LEU A 5 -18.86 -6.23 -16.41
N ILE A 6 -18.29 -5.11 -15.96
CA ILE A 6 -17.25 -5.12 -14.89
C ILE A 6 -17.77 -5.85 -13.66
N LYS A 7 -19.00 -5.53 -13.23
CA LYS A 7 -19.62 -6.21 -12.08
C LYS A 7 -19.80 -7.71 -12.32
N GLU A 8 -20.34 -8.08 -13.48
CA GLU A 8 -20.53 -9.48 -13.87
C GLU A 8 -19.21 -10.26 -13.91
N TRP A 9 -18.14 -9.66 -14.44
CA TRP A 9 -16.82 -10.28 -14.52
C TRP A 9 -16.18 -10.46 -13.14
N ILE A 10 -16.30 -9.48 -12.24
CA ILE A 10 -15.82 -9.64 -10.86
C ILE A 10 -16.59 -10.77 -10.15
N GLU A 11 -17.92 -10.79 -10.24
CA GLU A 11 -18.77 -11.82 -9.64
C GLU A 11 -18.51 -13.22 -10.21
N SER A 12 -18.16 -13.30 -11.49
CA SER A 12 -17.80 -14.55 -12.19
C SER A 12 -16.32 -14.92 -12.07
N ASN A 13 -15.53 -14.16 -11.29
CA ASN A 13 -14.09 -14.34 -11.10
C ASN A 13 -13.27 -14.28 -12.42
N GLU A 14 -13.76 -13.53 -13.40
CA GLU A 14 -13.09 -13.20 -14.67
C GLU A 14 -12.17 -11.99 -14.47
N ILE A 15 -11.18 -12.16 -13.59
CA ILE A 15 -10.36 -11.06 -13.04
C ILE A 15 -9.60 -10.29 -14.13
N GLU A 16 -9.04 -10.98 -15.11
CA GLU A 16 -8.26 -10.34 -16.18
C GLU A 16 -9.12 -9.37 -16.99
N LYS A 17 -10.33 -9.80 -17.39
CA LYS A 17 -11.29 -8.96 -18.13
C LYS A 17 -11.77 -7.79 -17.28
N ALA A 18 -12.08 -8.04 -16.01
CA ALA A 18 -12.48 -6.99 -15.08
C ALA A 18 -11.38 -5.94 -14.91
N SER A 19 -10.14 -6.35 -14.70
CA SER A 19 -9.00 -5.46 -14.54
C SER A 19 -8.74 -4.63 -15.81
N GLU A 20 -8.67 -5.27 -16.98
CA GLU A 20 -8.47 -4.57 -18.26
C GLU A 20 -9.57 -3.54 -18.50
N ALA A 21 -10.82 -3.88 -18.19
CA ALA A 21 -11.92 -2.94 -18.34
C ALA A 21 -11.83 -1.76 -17.36
N ILE A 22 -11.45 -2.00 -16.10
CA ILE A 22 -11.25 -0.93 -15.10
C ILE A 22 -10.13 0.02 -15.53
N GLU A 23 -9.01 -0.51 -16.02
CA GLU A 23 -7.86 0.29 -16.49
C GLU A 23 -8.19 1.17 -17.69
N ASN A 24 -9.18 0.78 -18.51
CA ASN A 24 -9.63 1.53 -19.68
C ASN A 24 -10.77 2.53 -19.40
N LEU A 25 -11.31 2.59 -18.18
CA LEU A 25 -12.35 3.55 -17.83
C LEU A 25 -11.81 4.98 -17.88
N SER A 26 -12.61 5.89 -18.42
CA SER A 26 -12.37 7.32 -18.20
C SER A 26 -12.66 7.70 -16.74
N LEU A 27 -12.13 8.84 -16.28
CA LEU A 27 -12.36 9.33 -14.92
C LEU A 27 -13.85 9.47 -14.57
N GLU A 28 -14.67 9.94 -15.52
CA GLU A 28 -16.12 10.06 -15.34
C GLU A 28 -16.77 8.68 -15.17
N GLU A 29 -16.34 7.70 -15.96
CA GLU A 29 -16.88 6.35 -15.86
C GLU A 29 -16.46 5.62 -14.59
N THR A 30 -15.23 5.85 -14.13
CA THR A 30 -14.73 5.33 -12.84
C THR A 30 -15.52 5.92 -11.68
N LEU A 31 -15.78 7.24 -11.70
CA LEU A 31 -16.59 7.90 -10.67
C LEU A 31 -18.01 7.34 -10.59
N ASP A 32 -18.64 7.07 -11.75
CA ASP A 32 -19.97 6.49 -11.81
C ASP A 32 -20.10 5.11 -11.15
N ILE A 33 -18.99 4.37 -11.02
CA ILE A 33 -18.97 3.05 -10.35
C ILE A 33 -18.08 3.03 -9.11
N ALA A 34 -17.62 4.18 -8.61
CA ALA A 34 -16.61 4.26 -7.56
C ALA A 34 -17.06 3.58 -6.26
N ASP A 35 -18.33 3.70 -5.88
CA ASP A 35 -18.89 3.00 -4.72
C ASP A 35 -18.79 1.48 -4.84
N PHE A 36 -19.08 0.95 -6.02
CA PHE A 36 -18.95 -0.48 -6.29
C PHE A 36 -17.48 -0.90 -6.25
N LEU A 37 -16.58 -0.15 -6.92
CA LEU A 37 -15.16 -0.43 -6.89
C LEU A 37 -14.60 -0.36 -5.46
N HIS A 38 -15.03 0.61 -4.64
CA HIS A 38 -14.64 0.73 -3.25
C HIS A 38 -15.11 -0.45 -2.40
N SER A 39 -16.31 -0.99 -2.65
CA SER A 39 -16.73 -2.24 -2.01
C SER A 39 -15.82 -3.40 -2.42
N GLN A 40 -15.52 -3.53 -3.71
CA GLN A 40 -14.66 -4.58 -4.24
C GLN A 40 -13.21 -4.48 -3.77
N LEU A 41 -12.69 -3.27 -3.55
CA LEU A 41 -11.36 -3.03 -2.96
C LEU A 41 -11.19 -3.81 -1.63
N ARG A 42 -12.25 -3.82 -0.81
CA ARG A 42 -12.26 -4.42 0.52
C ARG A 42 -12.55 -5.92 0.49
N GLU A 43 -13.40 -6.35 -0.44
CA GLU A 43 -13.96 -7.71 -0.49
C GLU A 43 -13.13 -8.69 -1.33
N THR A 44 -12.44 -8.20 -2.37
CA THR A 44 -11.68 -9.07 -3.27
C THR A 44 -10.56 -9.80 -2.54
N ASN A 45 -10.34 -11.07 -2.86
CA ASN A 45 -9.17 -11.83 -2.40
C ASN A 45 -8.02 -11.81 -3.41
N ASN A 46 -8.21 -11.16 -4.57
CA ASN A 46 -7.21 -11.08 -5.62
C ASN A 46 -6.40 -9.78 -5.48
N ASN A 47 -5.11 -9.90 -5.18
CA ASN A 47 -4.22 -8.75 -4.99
C ASN A 47 -4.05 -7.91 -6.27
N PHE A 48 -4.05 -8.54 -7.45
CA PHE A 48 -3.96 -7.83 -8.71
C PHE A 48 -5.20 -6.97 -8.96
N LEU A 49 -6.40 -7.54 -8.81
CA LEU A 49 -7.65 -6.77 -8.91
C LEU A 49 -7.70 -5.64 -7.87
N ARG A 50 -7.28 -5.91 -6.64
CA ARG A 50 -7.22 -4.90 -5.58
C ARG A 50 -6.33 -3.71 -5.97
N ASN A 51 -5.17 -3.98 -6.56
CA ASN A 51 -4.23 -2.96 -7.01
C ASN A 51 -4.84 -2.11 -8.13
N VAL A 52 -5.45 -2.73 -9.13
CA VAL A 52 -6.13 -2.03 -10.23
C VAL A 52 -7.24 -1.13 -9.70
N ILE A 53 -8.06 -1.64 -8.79
CA ILE A 53 -9.13 -0.87 -8.15
C ILE A 53 -8.56 0.31 -7.34
N ALA A 54 -7.52 0.08 -6.55
CA ALA A 54 -6.89 1.13 -5.74
C ALA A 54 -6.38 2.29 -6.61
N LEU A 55 -5.72 1.96 -7.73
CA LEU A 55 -5.23 2.96 -8.68
C LEU A 55 -6.37 3.72 -9.35
N ALA A 56 -7.41 3.02 -9.83
CA ALA A 56 -8.56 3.68 -10.45
C ALA A 56 -9.26 4.67 -9.50
N LEU A 57 -9.43 4.30 -8.22
CA LEU A 57 -10.02 5.16 -7.19
C LEU A 57 -9.10 6.35 -6.85
N ALA A 58 -7.79 6.16 -6.86
CA ALA A 58 -6.80 7.22 -6.66
C ALA A 58 -6.79 8.22 -7.83
N ASP A 59 -6.82 7.74 -9.07
CA ASP A 59 -6.81 8.56 -10.28
C ASP A 59 -8.01 9.51 -10.33
N CYS A 60 -9.19 9.04 -9.90
CA CYS A 60 -10.39 9.87 -9.79
C CYS A 60 -10.54 10.59 -8.44
N ARG A 61 -9.53 10.52 -7.56
CA ARG A 61 -9.49 11.15 -6.23
C ARG A 61 -10.70 10.80 -5.35
N TYR A 62 -11.11 9.53 -5.37
CA TYR A 62 -12.26 9.05 -4.60
C TYR A 62 -11.94 8.95 -3.10
N GLN A 63 -12.15 10.06 -2.38
CA GLN A 63 -11.69 10.22 -0.99
C GLN A 63 -12.25 9.17 -0.01
N GLN A 64 -13.43 8.60 -0.26
CA GLN A 64 -13.99 7.58 0.62
C GLN A 64 -13.13 6.30 0.68
N ALA A 65 -12.27 6.08 -0.31
CA ALA A 65 -11.34 4.96 -0.34
C ALA A 65 -10.17 5.10 0.64
N ALA A 66 -9.80 6.31 1.08
CA ALA A 66 -8.58 6.57 1.85
C ALA A 66 -8.50 5.69 3.11
N LYS A 67 -9.56 5.70 3.93
CA LYS A 67 -9.63 4.88 5.15
C LYS A 67 -9.49 3.38 4.86
N SER A 68 -10.13 2.90 3.79
CA SER A 68 -10.03 1.49 3.41
C SER A 68 -8.65 1.12 2.90
N LEU A 69 -7.95 2.01 2.19
CA LEU A 69 -6.56 1.80 1.80
C LEU A 69 -5.66 1.71 3.04
N ILE A 70 -5.82 2.59 4.03
CA ILE A 70 -5.05 2.54 5.28
C ILE A 70 -5.29 1.22 6.04
N GLU A 71 -6.56 0.83 6.20
CA GLU A 71 -6.93 -0.46 6.81
C GLU A 71 -6.26 -1.64 6.07
N LEU A 72 -6.29 -1.62 4.73
CA LEU A 72 -5.70 -2.66 3.90
C LEU A 72 -4.18 -2.67 3.96
N ILE A 73 -3.51 -1.52 3.98
CA ILE A 73 -2.05 -1.42 4.11
C ILE A 73 -1.58 -2.09 5.42
N GLN A 74 -2.33 -1.92 6.51
CA GLN A 74 -2.00 -2.54 7.79
C GLN A 74 -2.44 -4.00 7.89
N HIS A 75 -3.36 -4.44 7.04
CA HIS A 75 -3.92 -5.79 7.09
C HIS A 75 -2.89 -6.89 6.77
N LYS A 76 -3.03 -8.06 7.38
CA LYS A 76 -2.13 -9.21 7.14
C LYS A 76 -2.28 -9.83 5.75
N ASN A 77 -3.47 -9.76 5.16
CA ASN A 77 -3.76 -10.37 3.85
C ASN A 77 -3.14 -9.59 2.67
N THR A 78 -2.67 -8.37 2.88
CA THR A 78 -1.94 -7.58 1.89
C THR A 78 -0.42 -7.69 2.08
N LYS A 79 0.06 -8.52 3.01
CA LYS A 79 1.50 -8.70 3.23
C LYS A 79 2.18 -9.05 1.89
N ASN A 80 3.20 -8.29 1.52
CA ASN A 80 3.91 -8.33 0.22
C ASN A 80 3.12 -7.79 -1.00
N SER A 81 2.05 -7.04 -0.79
CA SER A 81 1.26 -6.39 -1.86
C SER A 81 0.71 -5.04 -1.36
N ARG A 82 1.59 -4.23 -0.73
CA ARG A 82 1.23 -2.94 -0.11
C ARG A 82 1.74 -1.73 -0.89
N GLY A 83 2.79 -1.88 -1.70
CA GLY A 83 3.41 -0.76 -2.42
C GLY A 83 2.40 0.01 -3.28
N THR A 84 1.60 -0.68 -4.09
CA THR A 84 0.54 -0.05 -4.88
C THR A 84 -0.54 0.64 -4.02
N LEU A 85 -0.87 0.08 -2.86
CA LEU A 85 -1.86 0.69 -1.97
C LEU A 85 -1.33 1.98 -1.32
N LEU A 86 -0.05 1.99 -0.91
CA LEU A 86 0.64 3.18 -0.42
C LEU A 86 0.75 4.25 -1.52
N TYR A 87 1.11 3.85 -2.73
CA TYR A 87 1.17 4.75 -3.88
C TYR A 87 -0.20 5.37 -4.17
N ALA A 88 -1.26 4.56 -4.23
CA ALA A 88 -2.63 5.04 -4.44
C ALA A 88 -3.08 6.01 -3.33
N LEU A 89 -2.74 5.74 -2.07
CA LEU A 89 -3.05 6.60 -0.94
C LEU A 89 -2.43 8.00 -1.09
N GLY A 90 -1.27 8.12 -1.76
CA GLY A 90 -0.61 9.41 -2.03
C GLY A 90 -1.41 10.40 -2.86
N TYR A 91 -2.48 9.96 -3.53
CA TYR A 91 -3.39 10.81 -4.30
C TYR A 91 -4.65 11.23 -3.52
N LEU A 92 -4.82 10.72 -2.31
CA LEU A 92 -5.94 10.99 -1.42
C LEU A 92 -5.47 11.76 -0.19
N ASP A 93 -6.42 12.28 0.58
CA ASP A 93 -6.13 12.87 1.88
C ASP A 93 -6.01 11.77 2.95
N TYR A 94 -4.87 11.75 3.65
CA TYR A 94 -4.52 10.80 4.71
C TYR A 94 -3.88 11.49 5.92
N GLU A 95 -4.01 12.82 6.03
CA GLU A 95 -3.32 13.61 7.06
C GLU A 95 -3.66 13.11 8.48
N GLU A 96 -4.92 12.75 8.73
CA GLU A 96 -5.38 12.21 10.01
C GLU A 96 -4.78 10.84 10.37
N SER A 97 -4.13 10.15 9.42
CA SER A 97 -3.61 8.79 9.59
C SER A 97 -2.10 8.69 9.53
N ILE A 98 -1.38 9.82 9.50
CA ILE A 98 0.09 9.86 9.47
C ILE A 98 0.69 9.01 10.59
N GLU A 99 0.20 9.16 11.82
CA GLU A 99 0.65 8.43 13.01
C GLU A 99 0.51 6.90 12.86
N GLU A 100 -0.54 6.44 12.18
CA GLU A 100 -0.77 5.02 11.95
C GLU A 100 0.18 4.44 10.87
N LEU A 101 0.69 5.29 9.99
CA LEU A 101 1.57 4.93 8.89
C LEU A 101 3.06 4.97 9.29
N LEU A 102 3.45 5.76 10.30
CA LEU A 102 4.84 5.87 10.76
C LEU A 102 5.54 4.53 11.02
N PRO A 103 4.90 3.49 11.62
CA PRO A 103 5.56 2.20 11.82
C PRO A 103 6.04 1.52 10.53
N LEU A 104 5.45 1.85 9.38
CA LEU A 104 5.81 1.27 8.08
C LEU A 104 7.16 1.78 7.55
N LEU A 105 7.68 2.90 8.09
CA LEU A 105 9.05 3.37 7.79
C LEU A 105 10.11 2.35 8.24
N ALA A 106 9.78 1.53 9.25
CA ALA A 106 10.61 0.43 9.73
C ALA A 106 10.08 -0.95 9.25
N ASP A 107 9.34 -1.00 8.13
CA ASP A 107 8.96 -2.28 7.51
C ASP A 107 10.18 -2.93 6.84
N ARG A 108 10.36 -4.24 7.04
CA ARG A 108 11.46 -5.03 6.45
C ARG A 108 11.39 -5.10 4.92
N SER A 109 10.23 -4.88 4.32
CA SER A 109 10.11 -4.75 2.87
C SER A 109 10.63 -3.38 2.43
N TYR A 110 11.70 -3.38 1.63
CA TYR A 110 12.26 -2.16 1.05
C TYR A 110 11.23 -1.34 0.26
N GLU A 111 10.35 -2.00 -0.49
CA GLU A 111 9.28 -1.31 -1.22
C GLU A 111 8.31 -0.59 -0.27
N VAL A 112 7.91 -1.25 0.82
CA VAL A 112 6.94 -0.68 1.79
C VAL A 112 7.56 0.49 2.53
N SER A 113 8.78 0.34 3.05
CA SER A 113 9.45 1.44 3.76
C SER A 113 9.77 2.61 2.83
N ARG A 114 10.17 2.35 1.58
CA ARG A 114 10.44 3.40 0.59
C ARG A 114 9.19 4.16 0.20
N GLU A 115 8.09 3.48 -0.12
CA GLU A 115 6.84 4.16 -0.47
C GLU A 115 6.23 4.90 0.73
N THR A 116 6.34 4.35 1.94
CA THR A 116 5.95 5.06 3.15
C THR A 116 6.79 6.32 3.35
N TYR A 117 8.10 6.25 3.12
CA TYR A 117 8.96 7.44 3.18
C TYR A 117 8.52 8.49 2.16
N ASN A 118 8.33 8.12 0.90
CA ASN A 118 7.88 9.07 -0.13
C ASN A 118 6.54 9.74 0.24
N LEU A 119 5.62 8.96 0.83
CA LEU A 119 4.32 9.43 1.29
C LEU A 119 4.45 10.41 2.47
N LEU A 120 5.29 10.08 3.46
CA LEU A 120 5.35 10.80 4.73
C LEU A 120 6.44 11.88 4.78
N GLU A 121 7.38 11.91 3.85
CA GLU A 121 8.52 12.86 3.79
C GLU A 121 8.10 14.32 4.07
N PRO A 122 6.99 14.85 3.50
CA PRO A 122 6.55 16.23 3.77
C PRO A 122 6.19 16.51 5.24
N TYR A 123 5.85 15.47 6.01
CA TYR A 123 5.36 15.58 7.39
C TYR A 123 6.42 15.27 8.44
N LEU A 124 7.49 14.55 8.09
CA LEU A 124 8.50 14.06 9.05
C LEU A 124 9.15 15.18 9.89
N ASN A 125 9.37 16.34 9.28
CA ASN A 125 9.96 17.49 9.99
C ASN A 125 9.04 18.12 11.04
N ASN A 126 7.72 17.89 10.92
CA ASN A 126 6.69 18.52 11.74
C ASN A 126 6.07 17.56 12.77
N LEU A 127 6.55 16.32 12.85
CA LEU A 127 6.13 15.37 13.88
C LEU A 127 6.38 15.93 15.28
N ASP A 128 5.50 15.61 16.22
CA ASP A 128 5.74 15.91 17.62
C ASP A 128 6.88 15.05 18.20
N GLU A 129 7.41 15.46 19.34
CA GLU A 129 8.58 14.82 19.95
C GLU A 129 8.34 13.35 20.33
N MET A 130 7.11 12.95 20.68
CA MET A 130 6.80 11.57 21.01
C MET A 130 6.82 10.70 19.74
N SER A 131 6.21 11.18 18.66
CA SER A 131 6.17 10.47 17.38
C SER A 131 7.55 10.35 16.74
N LYS A 132 8.36 11.43 16.80
CA LYS A 132 9.77 11.39 16.38
C LYS A 132 10.54 10.33 17.14
N LYS A 133 10.49 10.37 18.47
CA LYS A 133 11.20 9.42 19.33
C LYS A 133 10.82 7.98 19.00
N ARG A 134 9.53 7.67 18.94
CA ARG A 134 9.04 6.32 18.62
C ARG A 134 9.48 5.86 17.23
N THR A 135 9.45 6.76 16.25
CA THR A 135 9.86 6.44 14.87
C THR A 135 11.35 6.14 14.80
N ILE A 136 12.18 6.95 15.46
CA ILE A 136 13.62 6.73 15.57
C ILE A 136 13.90 5.38 16.25
N GLU A 137 13.30 5.11 17.41
CA GLU A 137 13.49 3.85 18.14
C GLU A 137 13.15 2.61 17.29
N ASN A 138 12.10 2.68 16.47
CA ASN A 138 11.73 1.57 15.58
C ASN A 138 12.74 1.38 14.43
N ILE A 139 13.24 2.48 13.85
CA ILE A 139 14.22 2.43 12.75
C ILE A 139 15.59 1.97 13.26
N GLU A 140 16.05 2.49 14.39
CA GLU A 140 17.31 2.05 15.03
C GLU A 140 17.28 0.55 15.33
N LYS A 141 16.17 0.06 15.91
CA LYS A 141 16.00 -1.38 16.14
C LYS A 141 16.10 -2.20 14.85
N LEU A 142 15.51 -1.71 13.74
CA LEU A 142 15.59 -2.40 12.46
C LEU A 142 17.02 -2.41 11.90
N ILE A 143 17.76 -1.32 12.10
CA ILE A 143 19.18 -1.23 11.71
C ILE A 143 19.98 -2.28 12.48
N ASP A 144 19.83 -2.35 13.81
CA ASP A 144 20.51 -3.35 14.64
C ASP A 144 20.23 -4.78 14.14
N GLU A 145 18.96 -5.10 13.84
CA GLU A 145 18.59 -6.40 13.28
C GLU A 145 19.27 -6.70 11.94
N PHE A 146 19.47 -5.70 11.08
CA PHE A 146 20.19 -5.87 9.82
C PHE A 146 21.70 -6.00 10.01
N GLU A 147 22.28 -5.31 10.98
CA GLU A 147 23.70 -5.45 11.33
C GLU A 147 24.01 -6.87 11.80
N GLU A 148 23.22 -7.43 12.72
CA GLU A 148 23.35 -8.84 13.15
C GLU A 148 23.27 -9.82 11.96
N GLU A 149 22.34 -9.55 11.04
CA GLU A 149 22.15 -10.32 9.83
C GLU A 149 23.32 -10.25 8.85
N ILE A 150 23.98 -9.09 8.75
CA ILE A 150 25.18 -8.88 7.94
C ILE A 150 26.36 -9.64 8.55
N GLU A 151 26.60 -9.46 9.86
CA GLU A 151 27.69 -10.13 10.59
C GLU A 151 27.62 -11.65 10.43
N PHE A 152 26.43 -12.23 10.53
CA PHE A 152 26.22 -13.66 10.31
C PHE A 152 26.62 -14.12 8.89
N ARG A 153 26.28 -13.34 7.86
CA ARG A 153 26.61 -13.65 6.46
C ARG A 153 28.11 -13.49 6.19
N GLU A 154 28.76 -12.50 6.81
CA GLU A 154 30.23 -12.33 6.74
C GLU A 154 30.96 -13.52 7.38
N HIS A 155 30.43 -14.06 8.48
CA HIS A 155 30.95 -15.27 9.09
C HIS A 155 30.86 -16.48 8.14
N ILE A 156 29.72 -16.67 7.46
CA ILE A 156 29.55 -17.72 6.44
C ILE A 156 30.58 -17.57 5.31
N ILE A 157 30.77 -16.35 4.80
CA ILE A 157 31.75 -16.06 3.74
C ILE A 157 33.16 -16.45 4.19
N THR A 158 33.50 -16.16 5.45
CA THR A 158 34.80 -16.50 6.03
C THR A 158 35.02 -18.01 6.04
N LEU A 159 34.05 -18.79 6.52
CA LEU A 159 34.13 -20.26 6.56
C LEU A 159 34.27 -20.91 5.18
N ILE A 160 33.61 -20.37 4.15
CA ILE A 160 33.67 -20.94 2.79
C ILE A 160 35.02 -20.65 2.10
N ARG A 161 35.73 -19.59 2.52
CA ARG A 161 37.03 -19.19 1.93
C ARG A 161 38.21 -20.01 2.45
N GLU A 162 38.02 -20.82 3.49
CA GLU A 162 39.01 -21.77 4.04
C GLU A 162 39.14 -23.04 3.17
#